data_AF-A0A933I5Z9-F1
#
_entry.id   AF-A0A933I5Z9-F1
#
_cell.length_a   1.000
_cell.length_b   1.000
_cell.length_c   1.000
_cell.angle_alpha   90.00
_cell.angle_beta   90.00
_cell.angle_gamma   90.00
#
_symmetry.space_group_name_H-M   'P 1'
#
loop_
_entity.id
_entity.type
_entity.pdbx_description
1 polymer ?
#
loop_
_entity_poly.entity_id
_entity_poly.type
_entity_poly.pdbx_seq_one_letter_code
_entity_poly.pdbx_strand_id
1 'polypeptide(L)'
;MRFKINDTIKPTASFQGSSDYYRYFKYYFDFYLSPNPDLENLDHATELYVKNAEIETLLESAYSNQSFCQMLVGHTGIGKSTIVKNYFDVMRPNPVFRDDNIIIPYYCIAHIKQKDPSKFFTSNMQTVADRLIERTGQRLDREGFWQFIDNNKPEVIRRHRIGEFKSINEDLDAVAAHDPFAYASFLIKFLLMYDCNRVFNNIILLFDDVEALDSTKRKPYIDFAYHTYSCFKNKDAPYHVKLFISERPHTRRDFHGNDWADQKPDINLWSPPRLANIIQARHNYVVKNLAPEAIKRAKS
;
A
#
# COMPACT_ATOMS: atom_id res chain seq x y z
N MET A 1 -22.73 -3.92 7.27
CA MET A 1 -22.60 -5.35 6.92
C MET A 1 -21.92 -5.43 5.56
N ARG A 2 -20.77 -6.11 5.44
CA ARG A 2 -19.97 -6.17 4.20
C ARG A 2 -20.64 -7.16 3.23
N PHE A 3 -21.06 -6.70 2.06
CA PHE A 3 -21.62 -7.55 1.01
C PHE A 3 -20.50 -7.89 0.02
N LYS A 4 -20.06 -9.15 -0.05
CA LYS A 4 -19.17 -9.61 -1.12
C LYS A 4 -20.02 -10.26 -2.21
N ILE A 5 -19.68 -10.02 -3.48
CA ILE A 5 -20.37 -10.67 -4.62
C ILE A 5 -20.23 -12.20 -4.53
N ASN A 6 -19.13 -12.69 -3.97
CA ASN A 6 -18.95 -14.12 -3.72
C ASN A 6 -19.89 -14.67 -2.63
N ASP A 7 -20.45 -13.81 -1.76
CA ASP A 7 -21.40 -14.21 -0.71
C ASP A 7 -22.84 -14.33 -1.27
N THR A 8 -23.13 -13.74 -2.43
CA THR A 8 -24.43 -13.91 -3.11
C THR A 8 -24.57 -15.22 -3.85
N ILE A 9 -23.46 -15.89 -4.14
CA ILE A 9 -23.47 -17.27 -4.62
C ILE A 9 -23.64 -18.14 -3.38
N LYS A 10 -24.87 -18.25 -2.88
CA LYS A 10 -25.17 -19.30 -1.90
C LYS A 10 -24.86 -20.63 -2.58
N PRO A 11 -24.01 -21.49 -2.00
CA PRO A 11 -23.86 -22.84 -2.49
C PRO A 11 -25.25 -23.49 -2.44
N THR A 12 -25.89 -23.66 -3.60
CA THR A 12 -27.17 -24.37 -3.70
C THR A 12 -26.98 -25.87 -3.48
N ALA A 13 -25.74 -26.34 -3.61
CA ALA A 13 -25.33 -27.67 -3.22
C ALA A 13 -25.02 -27.71 -1.72
N SER A 14 -25.95 -28.21 -0.92
CA SER A 14 -25.62 -28.81 0.36
C SER A 14 -25.23 -30.27 0.10
N PHE A 15 -23.97 -30.62 0.35
CA PHE A 15 -23.54 -32.01 0.22
C PHE A 15 -24.17 -32.83 1.34
N GLN A 16 -25.28 -33.53 1.03
CA GLN A 16 -25.89 -34.51 1.93
C GLN A 16 -25.12 -35.83 1.84
N GLY A 17 -23.92 -35.87 2.42
CA GLY A 17 -23.15 -37.11 2.42
C GLY A 17 -21.92 -37.05 3.30
N SER A 18 -21.83 -37.94 4.28
CA SER A 18 -20.58 -38.30 4.95
C SER A 18 -19.77 -39.24 4.04
N SER A 19 -19.31 -38.76 2.88
CA SER A 19 -18.39 -39.55 2.05
C SER A 19 -16.96 -39.39 2.57
N ASP A 20 -16.27 -40.50 2.80
CA ASP A 20 -14.87 -40.50 3.26
C ASP A 20 -13.95 -39.78 2.27
N TYR A 21 -14.31 -39.79 0.98
CA TYR A 21 -13.62 -38.99 -0.05
C TYR A 21 -13.72 -37.49 0.23
N TYR A 22 -14.90 -36.96 0.57
CA TYR A 22 -15.02 -35.54 0.90
C TYR A 22 -14.18 -35.21 2.13
N ARG A 23 -14.18 -36.06 3.17
CA ARG A 23 -13.32 -35.84 4.36
C ARG A 23 -11.83 -35.84 4.00
N TYR A 24 -11.40 -36.74 3.13
CA TYR A 24 -10.01 -36.84 2.69
C TYR A 24 -9.56 -35.64 1.84
N PHE A 25 -10.45 -35.13 0.98
CA PHE A 25 -10.15 -34.01 0.08
C PHE A 25 -10.64 -32.64 0.58
N LYS A 26 -11.30 -32.58 1.75
CA LYS A 26 -11.91 -31.36 2.29
C LYS A 26 -10.94 -30.20 2.31
N TYR A 27 -9.72 -30.43 2.80
CA TYR A 27 -8.68 -29.42 2.85
C TYR A 27 -8.38 -28.81 1.46
N TYR A 28 -8.31 -29.64 0.42
CA TYR A 28 -8.08 -29.19 -0.95
C TYR A 28 -9.30 -28.46 -1.51
N PHE A 29 -10.51 -28.96 -1.30
CA PHE A 29 -11.73 -28.27 -1.72
C PHE A 29 -11.89 -26.91 -1.04
N ASP A 30 -11.64 -26.85 0.26
CA ASP A 30 -11.63 -25.61 1.03
C ASP A 30 -10.58 -24.64 0.47
N PHE A 31 -9.38 -25.12 0.13
CA PHE A 31 -8.34 -24.30 -0.51
C PHE A 31 -8.75 -23.79 -1.92
N TYR A 32 -9.27 -24.68 -2.77
CA TYR A 32 -9.69 -24.35 -4.14
C TYR A 32 -10.84 -23.35 -4.18
N LEU A 33 -11.81 -23.52 -3.28
CA LEU A 33 -13.05 -22.76 -3.29
C LEU A 33 -13.04 -21.59 -2.30
N SER A 34 -12.02 -21.46 -1.44
CA SER A 34 -11.95 -20.35 -0.50
C SER A 34 -11.90 -19.01 -1.25
N PRO A 35 -12.74 -18.03 -0.87
CA PRO A 35 -12.65 -16.68 -1.41
C PRO A 35 -11.36 -15.99 -0.99
N ASN A 36 -10.78 -16.38 0.15
CA ASN A 36 -9.49 -15.95 0.67
C ASN A 36 -8.77 -17.17 1.24
N PRO A 37 -8.05 -17.98 0.44
CA PRO A 37 -7.04 -18.85 1.02
C PRO A 37 -6.10 -17.92 1.82
N ASP A 38 -5.54 -18.36 2.95
CA ASP A 38 -4.65 -17.55 3.79
C ASP A 38 -3.32 -17.28 3.05
N LEU A 39 -3.39 -16.50 1.96
CA LEU A 39 -2.28 -16.16 1.07
C LEU A 39 -1.21 -15.38 1.83
N GLU A 40 -1.61 -14.60 2.84
CA GLU A 40 -0.69 -13.75 3.62
C GLU A 40 0.31 -14.57 4.47
N ASN A 41 0.01 -15.85 4.73
CA ASN A 41 0.87 -16.77 5.47
C ASN A 41 1.57 -17.81 4.58
N LEU A 42 1.42 -17.74 3.25
CA LEU A 42 2.09 -18.63 2.32
C LEU A 42 3.35 -17.96 1.79
N ASP A 43 4.51 -18.57 2.02
CA ASP A 43 5.84 -18.12 1.53
C ASP A 43 5.92 -18.02 -0.01
N HIS A 44 4.85 -18.41 -0.72
CA HIS A 44 4.73 -18.48 -2.17
C HIS A 44 3.40 -17.89 -2.68
N ALA A 45 2.83 -16.92 -1.97
CA ALA A 45 1.56 -16.27 -2.33
C ALA A 45 1.51 -15.71 -3.77
N THR A 46 2.67 -15.31 -4.31
CA THR A 46 2.82 -14.83 -5.69
C THR A 46 2.56 -15.92 -6.74
N GLU A 47 2.76 -17.20 -6.41
CA GLU A 47 2.46 -18.33 -7.33
C GLU A 47 0.95 -18.53 -7.56
N LEU A 48 0.13 -18.00 -6.64
CA LEU A 48 -1.32 -18.07 -6.70
C LEU A 48 -1.92 -16.86 -7.45
N TYR A 49 -1.11 -15.85 -7.76
CA TYR A 49 -1.53 -14.67 -8.48
C TYR A 49 -1.75 -14.97 -9.96
N VAL A 50 -2.93 -14.62 -10.46
CA VAL A 50 -3.25 -14.66 -11.88
C VAL A 50 -3.15 -13.24 -12.43
N LYS A 51 -2.18 -13.05 -13.33
CA LYS A 51 -1.96 -11.76 -13.98
C LYS A 51 -3.21 -11.26 -14.70
N ASN A 52 -3.41 -9.96 -14.63
CA ASN A 52 -4.43 -9.26 -15.40
C ASN A 52 -3.75 -8.24 -16.30
N ALA A 53 -3.35 -8.68 -17.51
CA ALA A 53 -2.54 -7.87 -18.42
C ALA A 53 -3.15 -6.49 -18.71
N GLU A 54 -4.47 -6.41 -18.89
CA GLU A 54 -5.16 -5.14 -19.16
C GLU A 54 -4.97 -4.15 -18.01
N ILE A 55 -5.19 -4.59 -16.77
CA ILE A 55 -5.03 -3.73 -15.59
C ILE A 55 -3.55 -3.45 -15.28
N GLU A 56 -2.68 -4.45 -15.43
CA GLU A 56 -1.25 -4.30 -15.22
C GLU A 56 -0.64 -3.27 -16.19
N THR A 57 -1.04 -3.28 -17.46
CA THR A 57 -0.63 -2.24 -18.42
C THR A 57 -1.11 -0.85 -18.02
N LEU A 58 -2.31 -0.71 -17.43
CA LEU A 58 -2.74 0.59 -16.90
C LEU A 58 -1.91 1.03 -15.68
N LEU A 59 -1.47 0.09 -14.85
CA LEU A 59 -0.60 0.34 -13.71
C LEU A 59 0.85 0.67 -14.11
N GLU A 60 1.28 0.39 -15.34
CA GLU A 60 2.59 0.84 -15.86
C GLU A 60 2.73 2.36 -15.83
N SER A 61 1.61 3.09 -15.88
CA SER A 61 1.60 4.55 -15.69
C SER A 61 2.23 4.99 -14.37
N ALA A 62 2.28 4.12 -13.35
CA ALA A 62 2.97 4.36 -12.08
C ALA A 62 4.48 4.63 -12.24
N TYR A 63 5.08 4.22 -13.35
CA TYR A 63 6.50 4.44 -13.67
C TYR A 63 6.74 5.59 -14.64
N SER A 64 5.69 6.36 -14.97
CA SER A 64 5.82 7.55 -15.81
C SER A 64 6.52 8.71 -15.09
N ASN A 65 7.17 9.58 -15.88
CA ASN A 65 7.83 10.81 -15.41
C ASN A 65 6.85 11.95 -15.13
N GLN A 66 5.70 11.63 -14.56
CA GLN A 66 4.67 12.60 -14.18
C GLN A 66 4.21 12.30 -12.76
N SER A 67 3.92 13.36 -12.02
CA SER A 67 3.21 13.24 -10.75
C SER A 67 1.71 13.22 -11.02
N PHE A 68 0.98 12.32 -10.37
CA PHE A 68 -0.48 12.24 -10.49
C PHE A 68 -1.14 11.57 -9.31
N CYS A 69 -2.44 11.82 -9.16
CA CYS A 69 -3.33 11.04 -8.33
C CYS A 69 -4.28 10.23 -9.23
N GLN A 70 -4.52 8.96 -8.92
CA GLN A 70 -5.38 8.09 -9.72
C GLN A 70 -6.18 7.14 -8.84
N MET A 71 -7.48 7.01 -9.11
CA MET A 71 -8.33 6.07 -8.40
C MET A 71 -8.34 4.70 -9.08
N LEU A 72 -8.32 3.63 -8.28
CA LEU A 72 -8.49 2.25 -8.70
C LEU A 72 -9.89 1.80 -8.27
N VAL A 73 -10.86 1.90 -9.19
CA VAL A 73 -12.27 1.70 -8.88
C VAL A 73 -12.70 0.30 -9.27
N GLY A 74 -13.34 -0.43 -8.35
CA GLY A 74 -13.88 -1.75 -8.67
C GLY A 74 -14.68 -2.38 -7.53
N HIS A 75 -15.50 -3.37 -7.86
CA HIS A 75 -16.35 -4.03 -6.87
C HIS A 75 -15.57 -4.86 -5.84
N THR A 76 -16.24 -5.21 -4.74
CA THR A 76 -15.69 -6.10 -3.71
C THR A 76 -15.40 -7.48 -4.30
N GLY A 77 -14.21 -8.04 -4.01
CA GLY A 77 -13.85 -9.40 -4.44
C GLY A 77 -13.33 -9.51 -5.87
N ILE A 78 -13.20 -8.40 -6.60
CA ILE A 78 -12.68 -8.39 -7.98
C ILE A 78 -11.13 -8.53 -8.06
N GLY A 79 -10.46 -8.53 -6.92
CA GLY A 79 -9.00 -8.72 -6.84
C GLY A 79 -8.16 -7.44 -6.84
N LYS A 80 -8.74 -6.24 -6.59
CA LYS A 80 -7.99 -4.97 -6.56
C LYS A 80 -6.73 -5.02 -5.70
N SER A 81 -6.90 -5.31 -4.41
CA SER A 81 -5.80 -5.43 -3.45
C SER A 81 -4.79 -6.49 -3.87
N THR A 82 -5.26 -7.61 -4.42
CA THR A 82 -4.38 -8.69 -4.90
C THR A 82 -3.50 -8.24 -6.06
N ILE A 83 -4.09 -7.56 -7.06
CA ILE A 83 -3.36 -7.02 -8.22
C ILE A 83 -2.35 -5.97 -7.76
N VAL A 84 -2.78 -4.98 -6.97
CA VAL A 84 -1.90 -3.91 -6.46
C VAL A 84 -0.74 -4.50 -5.65
N LYS A 85 -1.03 -5.40 -4.71
CA LYS A 85 -0.02 -6.04 -3.87
C LYS A 85 1.01 -6.83 -4.69
N ASN A 86 0.57 -7.61 -5.67
CA ASN A 86 1.47 -8.43 -6.49
C ASN A 86 2.25 -7.58 -7.51
N TYR A 87 1.60 -6.64 -8.19
CA TYR A 87 2.24 -5.82 -9.22
C TYR A 87 3.37 -4.95 -8.65
N PHE A 88 3.12 -4.33 -7.48
CA PHE A 88 4.10 -3.49 -6.79
C PHE A 88 4.99 -4.27 -5.79
N ASP A 89 4.81 -5.58 -5.67
CA ASP A 89 5.55 -6.46 -4.75
C ASP A 89 5.48 -6.02 -3.27
N VAL A 90 4.30 -5.59 -2.83
CA VAL A 90 4.04 -5.07 -1.48
C VAL A 90 3.07 -5.97 -0.74
N MET A 91 3.38 -7.27 -0.63
CA MET A 91 2.50 -8.23 0.05
C MET A 91 2.25 -7.91 1.53
N ARG A 92 3.18 -7.18 2.16
CA ARG A 92 3.11 -6.70 3.54
C ARG A 92 3.00 -5.17 3.57
N PRO A 93 2.46 -4.56 4.64
CA PRO A 93 2.33 -3.12 4.78
C PRO A 93 3.68 -2.44 5.12
N ASN A 94 4.75 -2.81 4.42
CA ASN A 94 6.08 -2.24 4.58
C ASN A 94 6.50 -1.58 3.25
N PRO A 95 7.23 -0.45 3.28
CA PRO A 95 7.77 0.15 2.07
C PRO A 95 8.68 -0.80 1.30
N VAL A 96 8.73 -0.66 -0.01
CA VAL A 96 9.56 -1.45 -0.93
C VAL A 96 10.38 -0.51 -1.80
N PHE A 97 11.63 -0.86 -2.04
CA PHE A 97 12.55 -0.10 -2.89
C PHE A 97 12.95 -0.98 -4.08
N ARG A 98 12.48 -0.62 -5.28
CA ARG A 98 12.62 -1.43 -6.50
C ARG A 98 12.87 -0.56 -7.71
N ASP A 99 13.90 -0.89 -8.51
CA ASP A 99 14.20 -0.24 -9.79
C ASP A 99 14.20 1.30 -9.73
N ASP A 100 14.85 1.85 -8.70
CA ASP A 100 14.91 3.31 -8.45
C ASP A 100 13.55 3.94 -8.11
N ASN A 101 12.62 3.14 -7.57
CA ASN A 101 11.32 3.60 -7.08
C ASN A 101 11.17 3.26 -5.60
N ILE A 102 10.44 4.11 -4.88
CA ILE A 102 10.01 3.90 -3.50
C ILE A 102 8.50 3.65 -3.54
N ILE A 103 8.07 2.46 -3.15
CA ILE A 103 6.66 2.10 -3.04
C ILE A 103 6.28 2.09 -1.56
N ILE A 104 5.24 2.84 -1.19
CA ILE A 104 4.81 3.02 0.19
C ILE A 104 3.34 2.56 0.33
N PRO A 105 3.11 1.34 0.86
CA PRO A 105 1.77 0.79 0.99
C PRO A 105 1.05 1.21 2.27
N TYR A 106 -0.15 1.75 2.13
CA TYR A 106 -1.07 2.14 3.20
C TYR A 106 -2.36 1.31 3.11
N TYR A 107 -2.38 0.19 3.82
CA TYR A 107 -3.53 -0.72 3.80
C TYR A 107 -4.53 -0.38 4.88
N CYS A 108 -5.73 0.02 4.46
CA CYS A 108 -6.85 0.21 5.36
C CYS A 108 -7.36 -1.15 5.83
N ILE A 109 -6.92 -1.60 6.99
CA ILE A 109 -7.46 -2.81 7.63
C ILE A 109 -8.66 -2.40 8.49
N ALA A 110 -9.67 -3.27 8.58
CA ALA A 110 -10.92 -3.04 9.32
C ALA A 110 -10.74 -2.63 10.80
N HIS A 111 -9.53 -2.77 11.34
CA HIS A 111 -9.17 -2.52 12.73
C HIS A 111 -8.10 -1.45 12.89
N ILE A 112 -8.04 -0.46 11.99
CA ILE A 112 -7.25 0.74 12.28
C ILE A 112 -7.84 1.40 13.55
N LYS A 113 -7.22 1.07 14.68
CA LYS A 113 -7.52 1.65 16.00
C LYS A 113 -7.11 3.11 16.07
N GLN A 114 -6.24 3.52 15.14
CA GLN A 114 -5.68 4.84 15.09
C GLN A 114 -6.75 5.86 14.66
N LYS A 115 -7.04 6.83 15.53
CA LYS A 115 -8.02 7.88 15.25
C LYS A 115 -7.44 9.01 14.40
N ASP A 116 -6.16 9.28 14.58
CA ASP A 116 -5.45 10.36 13.90
C ASP A 116 -4.71 9.81 12.67
N PRO A 117 -5.11 10.22 11.44
CA PRO A 117 -4.48 9.77 10.20
C PRO A 117 -2.97 9.98 10.20
N SER A 118 -2.46 11.06 10.80
CA SER A 118 -1.02 11.37 10.78
C SER A 118 -0.19 10.19 11.24
N LYS A 119 -0.49 9.60 12.40
CA LYS A 119 0.28 8.45 12.91
C LYS A 119 0.18 7.20 12.02
N PHE A 120 -0.93 7.01 11.31
CA PHE A 120 -1.05 5.91 10.35
C PHE A 120 -0.08 6.08 9.18
N PHE A 121 0.10 7.31 8.69
CA PHE A 121 1.04 7.60 7.61
C PHE A 121 2.50 7.63 8.07
N THR A 122 2.76 8.12 9.30
CA THR A 122 4.10 8.30 9.87
C THR A 122 4.95 7.03 9.93
N SER A 123 4.38 5.90 10.35
CA SER A 123 5.16 4.67 10.58
C SER A 123 5.89 4.20 9.31
N ASN A 124 5.20 4.20 8.17
CA ASN A 124 5.81 3.87 6.89
C ASN A 124 6.82 4.93 6.43
N MET A 125 6.56 6.22 6.70
CA MET A 125 7.49 7.29 6.36
C MET A 125 8.79 7.17 7.17
N GLN A 126 8.71 6.89 8.47
CA GLN A 126 9.89 6.60 9.29
C GLN A 126 10.67 5.41 8.73
N THR A 127 9.97 4.32 8.38
CA THR A 127 10.60 3.14 7.77
C THR A 127 11.30 3.46 6.43
N VAL A 128 10.73 4.35 5.61
CA VAL A 128 11.39 4.81 4.38
C VAL A 128 12.65 5.62 4.70
N ALA A 129 12.57 6.55 5.65
CA ALA A 129 13.70 7.37 6.06
C ALA A 129 14.85 6.50 6.60
N ASP A 130 14.56 5.56 7.50
CA ASP A 130 15.55 4.63 8.06
C ASP A 130 16.23 3.81 6.97
N ARG A 131 15.45 3.26 6.02
CA ARG A 131 16.00 2.50 4.89
C ARG A 131 16.80 3.35 3.92
N LEU A 132 16.46 4.63 3.73
CA LEU A 132 17.26 5.55 2.94
C LEU A 132 18.61 5.81 3.62
N ILE A 133 18.62 6.02 4.94
CA ILE A 133 19.85 6.17 5.73
C ILE A 133 20.71 4.90 5.62
N GLU A 134 20.13 3.72 5.83
CA GLU A 134 20.83 2.44 5.72
C GLU A 134 21.42 2.22 4.31
N ARG A 135 20.65 2.51 3.26
CA ARG A 135 21.08 2.31 1.87
C ARG A 135 22.15 3.28 1.42
N THR A 136 22.08 4.52 1.88
CA THR A 136 23.07 5.56 1.56
C THR A 136 24.33 5.42 2.41
N GLY A 137 24.24 4.76 3.57
CA GLY A 137 25.32 4.69 4.55
C GLY A 137 25.67 6.05 5.14
N GLN A 138 24.83 7.06 4.92
CA GLN A 138 25.09 8.42 5.35
C GLN A 138 24.77 8.62 6.82
N ARG A 139 25.63 9.39 7.47
CA ARG A 139 25.27 10.01 8.74
C ARG A 139 24.41 11.22 8.43
N LEU A 140 23.30 11.35 9.13
CA LEU A 140 22.43 12.52 9.02
C LEU A 140 23.21 13.78 9.41
N ASP A 141 23.50 14.65 8.44
CA ASP A 141 23.93 16.01 8.70
C ASP A 141 22.74 16.79 9.29
N ARG A 142 22.72 16.91 10.61
CA ARG A 142 21.62 17.57 11.33
C ARG A 142 21.59 19.08 11.07
N GLU A 143 22.72 19.71 10.84
CA GLU A 143 22.76 21.15 10.52
C GLU A 143 22.21 21.39 9.12
N GLY A 144 22.69 20.65 8.11
CA GLY A 144 22.15 20.69 6.76
C GLY A 144 20.66 20.34 6.71
N PHE A 145 20.23 19.35 7.49
CA PHE A 145 18.82 18.98 7.59
C PHE A 145 17.95 20.07 8.22
N TRP A 146 18.41 20.71 9.30
CA TRP A 146 17.70 21.84 9.91
C TRP A 146 17.60 23.02 8.94
N GLN A 147 18.70 23.38 8.27
CA GLN A 147 18.71 24.44 7.25
C GLN A 147 17.76 24.10 6.10
N PHE A 148 17.70 22.83 5.69
CA PHE A 148 16.75 22.38 4.68
C PHE A 148 15.29 22.61 5.09
N ILE A 149 14.93 22.29 6.34
CA ILE A 149 13.59 22.58 6.87
C ILE A 149 13.35 24.08 6.94
N ASP A 150 14.28 24.87 7.48
CA ASP A 150 14.11 26.32 7.65
C ASP A 150 13.96 27.04 6.30
N ASN A 151 14.68 26.61 5.28
CA ASN A 151 14.60 27.18 3.94
C ASN A 151 13.30 26.83 3.20
N ASN A 152 12.75 25.63 3.43
CA ASN A 152 11.56 25.16 2.69
C ASN A 152 10.24 25.42 3.43
N LYS A 153 10.26 25.33 4.77
CA LYS A 153 9.06 25.42 5.61
C LYS A 153 9.41 25.79 7.06
N PRO A 154 9.90 27.02 7.30
CA PRO A 154 10.45 27.45 8.59
C PRO A 154 9.44 27.36 9.74
N GLU A 155 8.14 27.45 9.44
CA GLU A 155 7.10 27.31 10.45
C GLU A 155 7.05 25.94 11.12
N VAL A 156 7.59 24.89 10.49
CA VAL A 156 7.70 23.56 11.10
C VAL A 156 8.61 23.62 12.32
N ILE A 157 9.75 24.30 12.22
CA ILE A 157 10.65 24.52 13.36
C ILE A 157 10.00 25.51 14.33
N ARG A 158 9.54 26.66 13.85
CA ARG A 158 9.05 27.76 14.72
C ARG A 158 7.85 27.37 15.58
N ARG A 159 6.92 26.52 15.09
CA ARG A 159 5.74 26.08 15.85
C ARG A 159 6.08 25.17 17.03
N HIS A 160 7.21 24.47 16.95
CA HIS A 160 7.65 23.52 17.97
C HIS A 160 8.84 24.02 18.79
N ARG A 161 9.32 25.23 18.48
CA ARG A 161 10.35 25.91 19.26
C ARG A 161 9.78 26.29 20.63
N ILE A 162 10.32 25.67 21.66
CA ILE A 162 9.96 25.95 23.06
C ILE A 162 11.06 26.83 23.65
N GLY A 163 10.79 28.14 23.81
CA GLY A 163 11.71 29.10 24.41
C GLY A 163 12.64 29.84 23.43
N GLU A 164 13.38 30.83 23.94
CA GLU A 164 14.12 31.79 23.11
C GLU A 164 15.48 31.27 22.60
N PHE A 165 16.11 30.32 23.28
CA PHE A 165 17.45 29.82 22.93
C PHE A 165 17.50 28.29 23.00
N LYS A 166 17.31 27.63 21.86
CA LYS A 166 17.53 26.19 21.71
C LYS A 166 18.52 25.92 20.58
N SER A 167 19.32 24.89 20.77
CA SER A 167 20.26 24.37 19.78
C SER A 167 19.52 23.70 18.62
N ILE A 168 20.17 23.59 17.46
CA ILE A 168 19.66 22.88 16.27
C ILE A 168 19.13 21.48 16.62
N ASN A 169 19.85 20.77 17.51
CA ASN A 169 19.46 19.42 17.90
C ASN A 169 18.13 19.39 18.65
N GLU A 170 17.93 20.33 19.57
CA GLU A 170 16.69 20.41 20.35
C GLU A 170 15.49 20.81 19.49
N ASP A 171 15.69 21.66 18.49
CA ASP A 171 14.64 22.00 17.52
C ASP A 171 14.21 20.77 16.73
N LEU A 172 15.17 20.03 16.17
CA LEU A 172 14.89 18.81 15.42
C LEU A 172 14.24 17.72 16.28
N ASP A 173 14.68 17.55 17.52
CA ASP A 173 14.09 16.60 18.46
C ASP A 173 12.67 17.01 18.87
N ALA A 174 12.41 18.32 19.00
CA ALA A 174 11.07 18.84 19.26
C ALA A 174 10.13 18.59 18.06
N VAL A 175 10.58 18.82 16.83
CA VAL A 175 9.79 18.49 15.63
C VAL A 175 9.52 16.99 15.56
N ALA A 176 10.54 16.14 15.79
CA ALA A 176 10.37 14.69 15.80
C ALA A 176 9.36 14.21 16.85
N ALA A 177 9.32 14.85 18.03
CA ALA A 177 8.40 14.50 19.10
C ALA A 177 6.96 15.00 18.87
N HIS A 178 6.80 16.22 18.35
CA HIS A 178 5.50 16.88 18.24
C HIS A 178 4.82 16.72 16.88
N ASP A 179 5.59 16.65 15.79
CA ASP A 179 5.10 16.40 14.43
C ASP A 179 6.00 15.37 13.71
N PRO A 180 5.91 14.09 14.12
CA PRO A 180 6.76 13.04 13.57
C PRO A 180 6.51 12.79 12.07
N PHE A 181 5.31 13.13 11.57
CA PHE A 181 5.01 13.04 10.14
C PHE A 181 5.80 14.08 9.35
N ALA A 182 5.78 15.35 9.79
CA ALA A 182 6.56 16.40 9.14
C ALA A 182 8.05 16.08 9.21
N TYR A 183 8.56 15.68 10.38
CA TYR A 183 9.96 15.28 10.55
C TYR A 183 10.37 14.21 9.53
N ALA A 184 9.64 13.08 9.48
CA ALA A 184 9.95 11.99 8.56
C ALA A 184 9.83 12.41 7.09
N SER A 185 8.81 13.22 6.75
CA SER A 185 8.62 13.71 5.38
C SER A 185 9.74 14.62 4.91
N PHE A 186 10.19 15.55 5.76
CA PHE A 186 11.34 16.41 5.44
C PHE A 186 12.63 15.61 5.38
N LEU A 187 12.82 14.64 6.26
CA LEU A 187 14.00 13.78 6.27
C LEU A 187 14.12 13.00 4.96
N ILE A 188 13.04 12.38 4.49
CA ILE A 188 13.00 11.71 3.19
C ILE A 188 13.38 12.69 2.07
N LYS A 189 12.76 13.86 2.02
CA LYS A 189 13.05 14.87 0.98
C LYS A 189 14.51 15.30 1.00
N PHE A 190 15.07 15.56 2.18
CA PHE A 190 16.46 15.94 2.36
C PHE A 190 17.38 14.85 1.81
N LEU A 191 17.17 13.59 2.21
CA LEU A 191 17.96 12.44 1.75
C LEU A 191 17.85 12.23 0.23
N LEU A 192 16.66 12.44 -0.35
CA LEU A 192 16.44 12.31 -1.79
C LEU A 192 17.05 13.46 -2.61
N MET A 193 17.14 14.67 -2.05
CA MET A 193 17.67 15.83 -2.76
C MET A 193 19.17 16.00 -2.65
N TYR A 194 19.74 15.74 -1.47
CA TYR A 194 21.11 16.16 -1.18
C TYR A 194 22.18 15.13 -1.56
N ASP A 195 21.89 13.83 -1.53
CA ASP A 195 23.00 12.89 -1.55
C ASP A 195 22.64 11.46 -1.98
N CYS A 196 21.71 11.31 -2.92
CA CYS A 196 21.62 10.05 -3.63
C CYS A 196 22.43 10.17 -4.93
N ASN A 197 23.64 9.57 -4.98
CA ASN A 197 24.34 9.21 -6.24
C ASN A 197 23.45 8.41 -7.22
N ARG A 198 22.25 8.03 -6.78
CA ARG A 198 21.24 7.27 -7.47
C ARG A 198 19.92 8.03 -7.40
N VAL A 199 19.50 8.65 -8.50
CA VAL A 199 18.24 9.38 -8.56
C VAL A 199 17.09 8.38 -8.48
N PHE A 200 16.29 8.45 -7.41
CA PHE A 200 15.01 7.77 -7.40
C PHE A 200 14.09 8.46 -8.39
N ASN A 201 13.47 7.70 -9.29
CA ASN A 201 12.58 8.23 -10.32
C ASN A 201 11.20 8.53 -9.73
N ASN A 202 10.69 7.63 -8.87
CA ASN A 202 9.30 7.69 -8.43
C ASN A 202 9.11 7.39 -6.94
N ILE A 203 8.18 8.12 -6.31
CA ILE A 203 7.57 7.77 -5.03
C ILE A 203 6.12 7.36 -5.30
N ILE A 204 5.76 6.12 -5.01
CA ILE A 204 4.45 5.53 -5.31
C ILE A 204 3.74 5.26 -3.98
N LEU A 205 2.72 6.07 -3.67
CA LEU A 205 1.85 5.91 -2.51
C LEU A 205 0.66 5.04 -2.89
N LEU A 206 0.45 3.94 -2.17
CA LEU A 206 -0.64 3.00 -2.44
C LEU A 206 -1.62 3.02 -1.27
N PHE A 207 -2.75 3.70 -1.40
CA PHE A 207 -3.79 3.75 -0.38
C PHE A 207 -4.92 2.78 -0.73
N ASP A 208 -4.94 1.62 -0.08
CA ASP A 208 -5.80 0.48 -0.47
C ASP A 208 -6.89 0.13 0.54
N ASP A 209 -8.01 -0.37 0.02
CA ASP A 209 -9.24 -0.79 0.72
C ASP A 209 -9.83 0.28 1.64
N VAL A 210 -9.93 1.52 1.16
CA VAL A 210 -10.45 2.66 1.93
C VAL A 210 -11.85 2.43 2.53
N GLU A 211 -12.64 1.53 1.95
CA GLU A 211 -13.96 1.14 2.49
C GLU A 211 -13.90 0.32 3.77
N ALA A 212 -12.73 -0.21 4.11
CA ALA A 212 -12.52 -0.85 5.40
C ALA A 212 -12.60 0.15 6.56
N LEU A 213 -12.38 1.44 6.29
CA LEU A 213 -12.57 2.52 7.25
C LEU A 213 -14.06 2.83 7.45
N ASP A 214 -14.40 3.19 8.69
CA ASP A 214 -15.70 3.76 9.03
C ASP A 214 -15.98 4.99 8.16
N SER A 215 -17.23 5.17 7.73
CA SER A 215 -17.62 6.29 6.85
C SER A 215 -17.19 7.66 7.38
N THR A 216 -17.24 7.86 8.69
CA THR A 216 -16.82 9.12 9.35
C THR A 216 -15.31 9.33 9.35
N LYS A 217 -14.51 8.26 9.19
CA LYS A 217 -13.04 8.31 9.18
C LYS A 217 -12.45 8.35 7.78
N ARG A 218 -13.18 7.89 6.76
CA ARG A 218 -12.68 7.82 5.38
C ARG A 218 -12.12 9.16 4.90
N LYS A 219 -12.94 10.21 4.92
CA LYS A 219 -12.55 11.52 4.38
C LYS A 219 -11.26 12.08 5.02
N PRO A 220 -11.12 12.13 6.35
CA PRO A 220 -9.86 12.55 6.98
C PRO A 220 -8.63 11.78 6.51
N TYR A 221 -8.73 10.46 6.31
CA TYR A 221 -7.61 9.64 5.85
C TYR A 221 -7.28 9.88 4.37
N ILE A 222 -8.30 10.04 3.54
CA ILE A 222 -8.16 10.36 2.12
C ILE A 222 -7.51 11.74 1.94
N ASP A 223 -8.02 12.74 2.67
CA ASP A 223 -7.48 14.10 2.64
C ASP A 223 -6.02 14.09 3.13
N PHE A 224 -5.68 13.25 4.12
CA PHE A 224 -4.30 13.07 4.58
C PHE A 224 -3.40 12.32 3.57
N ALA A 225 -3.94 11.34 2.83
CA ALA A 225 -3.23 10.68 1.74
C ALA A 225 -2.87 11.68 0.64
N TYR A 226 -3.84 12.53 0.26
CA TYR A 226 -3.61 13.60 -0.71
C TYR A 226 -2.66 14.69 -0.17
N HIS A 227 -2.75 15.03 1.12
CA HIS A 227 -1.79 15.91 1.78
C HIS A 227 -0.37 15.34 1.70
N THR A 228 -0.21 14.03 1.95
CA THR A 228 1.07 13.33 1.82
C THR A 228 1.60 13.41 0.39
N TYR A 229 0.77 13.10 -0.61
CA TYR A 229 1.10 13.28 -2.03
C TYR A 229 1.58 14.70 -2.34
N SER A 230 0.79 15.69 -1.94
CA SER A 230 1.06 17.12 -2.19
C SER A 230 2.34 17.58 -1.50
N CYS A 231 2.62 17.06 -0.30
CA CYS A 231 3.85 17.33 0.42
C CYS A 231 5.08 16.89 -0.39
N PHE A 232 5.08 15.71 -1.00
CA PHE A 232 6.23 15.25 -1.79
C PHE A 232 6.27 15.83 -3.21
N LYS A 233 5.15 16.33 -3.73
CA LYS A 233 5.07 16.95 -5.06
C LYS A 233 5.73 18.34 -5.05
N ASN A 234 7.06 18.38 -5.08
CA ASN A 234 7.81 19.62 -5.33
C ASN A 234 8.11 19.76 -6.82
N LYS A 235 7.98 20.97 -7.38
CA LYS A 235 8.15 21.22 -8.82
C LYS A 235 9.57 20.93 -9.29
N ASP A 236 10.55 21.19 -8.43
CA ASP A 236 11.99 21.06 -8.73
C ASP A 236 12.59 19.78 -8.13
N ALA A 237 11.76 18.85 -7.65
CA ALA A 237 12.25 17.56 -7.17
C ALA A 237 12.77 16.70 -8.34
N PRO A 238 13.87 15.95 -8.16
CA PRO A 238 14.40 15.04 -9.17
C PRO A 238 13.60 13.73 -9.30
N TYR A 239 12.40 13.68 -8.71
CA TYR A 239 11.53 12.52 -8.65
C TYR A 239 10.08 12.93 -8.86
N HIS A 240 9.24 11.96 -9.19
CA HIS A 240 7.83 12.17 -9.44
C HIS A 240 6.96 11.35 -8.47
N VAL A 241 5.87 11.92 -7.97
CA VAL A 241 5.03 11.29 -6.93
C VAL A 241 3.75 10.75 -7.52
N LYS A 242 3.35 9.54 -7.15
CA LYS A 242 2.09 8.91 -7.58
C LYS A 242 1.28 8.58 -6.35
N LEU A 243 -0.02 8.86 -6.42
CA LEU A 243 -0.97 8.40 -5.41
C LEU A 243 -2.01 7.53 -6.08
N PHE A 244 -2.07 6.27 -5.70
CA PHE A 244 -3.16 5.37 -6.05
C PHE A 244 -4.11 5.23 -4.86
N ILE A 245 -5.40 5.44 -5.09
CA ILE A 245 -6.44 5.22 -4.08
C ILE A 245 -7.38 4.13 -4.59
N SER A 246 -7.41 2.98 -3.92
CA SER A 246 -8.26 1.85 -4.30
C SER A 246 -9.59 1.92 -3.56
N GLU A 247 -10.66 1.94 -4.35
CA GLU A 247 -12.01 2.19 -3.87
C GLU A 247 -13.10 1.39 -4.62
N ARG A 248 -14.35 1.53 -4.18
CA ARG A 248 -15.55 0.94 -4.76
C ARG A 248 -16.39 2.02 -5.46
N PRO A 249 -17.18 1.63 -6.47
CA PRO A 249 -18.01 2.60 -7.21
C PRO A 249 -18.98 3.42 -6.35
N HIS A 250 -19.48 2.87 -5.23
CA HIS A 250 -20.42 3.58 -4.36
C HIS A 250 -19.74 4.52 -3.36
N THR A 251 -18.50 4.25 -2.98
CA THR A 251 -17.72 5.12 -2.08
C THR A 251 -17.05 6.25 -2.83
N ARG A 252 -16.87 6.13 -4.15
CA ARG A 252 -16.39 7.20 -5.04
C ARG A 252 -17.09 8.56 -4.84
N ARG A 253 -18.36 8.58 -4.42
CA ARG A 253 -19.09 9.82 -4.11
C ARG A 253 -18.52 10.59 -2.92
N ASP A 254 -17.88 9.89 -1.97
CA ASP A 254 -17.19 10.50 -0.83
C ASP A 254 -15.99 11.36 -1.27
N PHE A 255 -15.58 11.22 -2.54
CA PHE A 255 -14.42 11.88 -3.15
C PHE A 255 -14.82 12.96 -4.16
N HIS A 256 -16.06 12.93 -4.65
CA HIS A 256 -16.58 13.95 -5.56
C HIS A 256 -16.66 15.30 -4.82
N GLY A 257 -15.87 16.28 -5.27
CA GLY A 257 -15.79 17.62 -4.68
C GLY A 257 -14.38 18.03 -4.26
N ASN A 258 -13.45 17.08 -4.19
CA ASN A 258 -12.03 17.37 -4.07
C ASN A 258 -11.46 17.66 -5.46
N ASP A 259 -11.25 18.94 -5.80
CA ASP A 259 -10.63 19.34 -7.06
C ASP A 259 -9.10 19.15 -6.97
N TRP A 260 -8.67 17.90 -7.10
CA TRP A 260 -7.27 17.53 -7.03
C TRP A 260 -6.58 17.89 -8.34
N ALA A 261 -5.77 18.96 -8.31
CA ALA A 261 -4.82 19.24 -9.36
C ALA A 261 -3.99 17.97 -9.61
N ASP A 262 -3.96 17.48 -10.85
CA ASP A 262 -3.33 16.22 -11.32
C ASP A 262 -4.10 14.89 -11.14
N GLN A 263 -5.41 14.92 -10.93
CA GLN A 263 -6.19 13.68 -11.05
C GLN A 263 -6.18 13.14 -12.49
N LYS A 264 -5.64 11.93 -12.68
CA LYS A 264 -5.77 11.17 -13.93
C LYS A 264 -7.13 10.45 -13.99
N PRO A 265 -7.60 10.08 -15.19
CA PRO A 265 -8.78 9.22 -15.33
C PRO A 265 -8.65 7.94 -14.51
N ASP A 266 -9.73 7.51 -13.87
CA ASP A 266 -9.69 6.34 -13.00
C ASP A 266 -9.39 5.06 -13.79
N ILE A 267 -8.66 4.15 -13.14
CA ILE A 267 -8.51 2.78 -13.61
C ILE A 267 -9.70 2.01 -13.08
N ASN A 268 -10.58 1.60 -13.98
CA ASN A 268 -11.74 0.81 -13.60
C ASN A 268 -11.44 -0.68 -13.76
N LEU A 269 -11.46 -1.41 -12.65
CA LEU A 269 -11.28 -2.86 -12.62
C LEU A 269 -12.65 -3.53 -12.80
N TRP A 270 -13.13 -3.63 -14.04
CA TRP A 270 -14.38 -4.32 -14.38
C TRP A 270 -14.19 -5.78 -14.81
N SER A 271 -12.98 -6.12 -15.26
CA SER A 271 -12.65 -7.43 -15.84
C SER A 271 -11.69 -8.19 -14.91
N PRO A 272 -12.18 -8.92 -13.88
CA PRO A 272 -11.30 -9.74 -13.04
C PRO A 272 -10.67 -10.87 -13.85
N PRO A 273 -9.56 -11.46 -13.36
CA PRO A 273 -9.04 -12.71 -13.90
C PRO A 273 -10.14 -13.79 -13.97
N ARG A 274 -10.16 -14.56 -15.06
CA ARG A 274 -11.13 -15.66 -15.23
C ARG A 274 -11.00 -16.66 -14.09
N LEU A 275 -12.13 -17.08 -13.51
CA LEU A 275 -12.16 -18.05 -12.41
C LEU A 275 -11.39 -19.34 -12.74
N ALA A 276 -11.49 -19.82 -13.98
CA ALA A 276 -10.75 -21.01 -14.44
C ALA A 276 -9.23 -20.84 -14.25
N ASN A 277 -8.69 -19.65 -14.54
CA ASN A 277 -7.26 -19.38 -14.37
C ASN A 277 -6.88 -19.34 -12.88
N ILE A 278 -7.75 -18.81 -12.02
CA ILE A 278 -7.54 -18.79 -10.57
C ILE A 278 -7.51 -20.21 -10.00
N ILE A 279 -8.46 -21.06 -10.42
CA ILE A 279 -8.50 -22.47 -10.02
C ILE A 279 -7.25 -23.20 -10.53
N GLN A 280 -6.83 -22.97 -11.77
CA GLN A 280 -5.63 -23.57 -12.34
C GLN A 280 -4.37 -23.18 -11.55
N ALA A 281 -4.21 -21.90 -11.20
CA ALA A 281 -3.08 -21.42 -10.40
C ALA A 281 -3.05 -22.09 -9.01
N ARG A 282 -4.22 -22.18 -8.35
CA ARG A 282 -4.38 -22.90 -7.08
C ARG A 282 -4.04 -24.38 -7.22
N HIS A 283 -4.41 -25.01 -8.33
CA HIS A 283 -4.13 -26.43 -8.57
C HIS A 283 -2.64 -26.69 -8.72
N ASN A 284 -1.98 -25.88 -9.54
CA ASN A 284 -0.55 -25.95 -9.74
C ASN A 284 0.19 -25.77 -8.40
N TYR A 285 -0.26 -24.83 -7.56
CA TYR A 285 0.29 -24.63 -6.23
C TYR A 285 0.14 -25.85 -5.32
N VAL A 286 -1.07 -26.42 -5.23
CA VAL A 286 -1.35 -27.61 -4.41
C VAL A 286 -0.46 -28.77 -4.82
N VAL A 287 -0.38 -29.05 -6.13
CA VAL A 287 0.41 -30.16 -6.67
C VAL A 287 1.89 -29.95 -6.39
N LYS A 288 2.40 -28.73 -6.55
CA LYS A 288 3.82 -28.41 -6.37
C LYS A 288 4.24 -28.39 -4.91
N ASN A 289 3.45 -27.75 -4.04
CA ASN A 289 3.90 -27.37 -2.70
C ASN A 289 3.24 -28.19 -1.58
N LEU A 290 1.97 -28.60 -1.71
CA LEU A 290 1.22 -29.24 -0.61
C LEU A 290 1.17 -30.77 -0.74
N ALA A 291 1.04 -31.29 -1.96
CA ALA A 291 0.98 -32.74 -2.19
C ALA A 291 2.25 -33.49 -1.75
N PRO A 292 3.48 -32.98 -1.99
CA PRO A 292 4.69 -33.64 -1.52
C PRO A 292 4.81 -33.70 0.01
N GLU A 293 4.35 -32.66 0.72
CA GLU A 293 4.35 -32.64 2.19
C GLU A 293 3.34 -33.61 2.79
N ALA A 294 2.14 -33.70 2.22
CA ALA A 294 1.13 -34.67 2.63
C ALA A 294 1.63 -36.11 2.43
N ILE A 295 2.31 -36.39 1.30
CA ILE A 295 2.92 -37.70 1.03
C ILE A 295 4.04 -38.02 2.02
N LYS A 296 4.86 -37.02 2.40
CA LYS A 296 5.92 -37.20 3.42
C LYS A 296 5.32 -37.54 4.80
N ARG A 297 4.29 -36.82 5.24
CA ARG A 297 3.60 -37.06 6.52
C ARG A 297 2.85 -38.40 6.57
N ALA A 298 2.36 -38.89 5.43
CA ALA A 298 1.70 -40.19 5.35
C ALA A 298 2.70 -41.38 5.38
N LYS A 299 3.99 -41.13 5.15
CA LYS A 299 5.07 -42.14 5.15
C LYS A 299 5.89 -42.17 6.44
N SER A 300 5.72 -41.20 7.33
CA SER A 300 6.31 -41.10 8.67
C SER A 300 5.36 -41.62 9.73
#